data_AF-A0A9E5JY46-F1
#
_entry.id   AF-A0A9E5JY46-F1
#
_cell.length_a   1.000
_cell.length_b   1.000
_cell.length_c   1.000
_cell.angle_alpha   90.00
_cell.angle_beta   90.00
_cell.angle_gamma   90.00
#
_symmetry.space_group_name_H-M   'P 1'
#
loop_
_entity.id
_entity.type
_entity.pdbx_description
1 polymer ?
#
loop_
_entity_poly.entity_id
_entity_poly.type
_entity_poly.pdbx_seq_one_letter_code
_entity_poly.pdbx_strand_id
1 'polypeptide(L)'
;KVGGGRQEAGGDGRSPALNSTPYPIFSSGVIEVAAGSGGEDIQKAVDGAKEGQVIHLPSGNYNLNRPVVIRVGQHVKILGDGILNSTTLVPQGDFGVRGLIEVEAGGQVELRDLALQASTAGGGAVGLLVKVVDTNAVVVCGDQVQTMGFGPGLVVEGLDDGRVVLRNHGHNGVTVFGGPKAQSGEKVGGQVELLCGASSRVARLKPATPIYDVRQGGKILVRDIWYEGHPPEFLNIQDRGDFVYCGGLVAPNKGQGHAAVNAIQMNGKAGSVLMAQAALNGADLTIGKLAKGFLVTLFGLTPYPETSIHYADGDGISDMGDGRSKVEQPAATRNAISNIPSSISTNPRGPGFVQLMCRQNNTKITGSEPLADVNADGDIAGRLQALRDWRLPDPDLDAPIKLHRVSCTGSIGMVVVSARPKSDKK
;
A
#
# COMPACT_ATOMS: atom_id res chain seq x y z
N LYS A 1 -7.13 40.17 -44.82
CA LYS A 1 -6.28 39.08 -45.36
C LYS A 1 -4.82 39.50 -45.28
N VAL A 2 -4.15 39.20 -44.18
CA VAL A 2 -2.69 38.96 -44.06
C VAL A 2 -2.55 38.13 -42.78
N GLY A 3 -1.87 36.97 -42.87
CA GLY A 3 -1.67 36.05 -41.76
C GLY A 3 -0.55 36.51 -40.83
N GLY A 4 -0.72 36.25 -39.53
CA GLY A 4 0.32 36.34 -38.52
C GLY A 4 0.40 35.01 -37.79
N GLY A 5 1.46 34.26 -38.06
CA GLY A 5 1.77 33.01 -37.37
C GLY A 5 2.31 33.28 -35.97
N ARG A 6 1.86 32.49 -35.00
CA ARG A 6 2.43 32.40 -33.66
C ARG A 6 3.06 31.02 -33.53
N GLN A 7 4.38 30.98 -33.41
CA GLN A 7 5.14 29.79 -32.99
C GLN A 7 4.89 29.58 -31.50
N GLU A 8 4.34 28.44 -31.12
CA GLU A 8 4.44 27.91 -29.77
C GLU A 8 5.59 26.91 -29.71
N ALA A 9 6.49 27.14 -28.76
CA ALA A 9 7.64 26.31 -28.48
C ALA A 9 7.20 24.96 -27.90
N GLY A 10 7.62 23.88 -28.55
CA GLY A 10 7.42 22.52 -28.07
C GLY A 10 8.33 22.22 -26.87
N GLY A 11 7.70 21.89 -25.74
CA GLY A 11 8.31 21.13 -24.65
C GLY A 11 7.73 19.72 -24.68
N ASP A 12 8.40 18.80 -25.36
CA ASP A 12 8.03 17.39 -25.40
C ASP A 12 8.56 16.71 -24.13
N GLY A 13 7.73 16.75 -23.08
CA GLY A 13 7.95 16.06 -21.81
C GLY A 13 6.95 14.91 -21.64
N ARG A 14 6.74 14.11 -22.67
CA ARG A 14 5.87 12.93 -22.59
C ARG A 14 6.50 11.89 -21.65
N SER A 15 5.92 11.76 -20.47
CA SER A 15 5.99 10.55 -19.65
C SER A 15 5.76 9.31 -20.53
N PRO A 16 6.53 8.22 -20.38
CA PRO A 16 6.30 7.01 -21.16
C PRO A 16 4.90 6.50 -20.85
N ALA A 17 4.06 6.45 -21.88
CA ALA A 17 2.67 6.06 -21.78
C ALA A 17 2.56 4.61 -21.26
N LEU A 18 2.07 4.46 -20.03
CA LEU A 18 1.33 3.29 -19.59
C LEU A 18 0.01 3.27 -20.37
N ASN A 19 -0.01 2.67 -21.57
CA ASN A 19 -1.18 2.01 -22.17
C ASN A 19 -0.91 1.58 -23.61
N SER A 20 -0.82 0.26 -23.81
CA SER A 20 -1.48 -0.52 -24.87
C SER A 20 -0.66 -1.77 -25.22
N THR A 21 -1.10 -2.95 -24.79
CA THR A 21 -0.98 -4.16 -25.64
C THR A 21 -1.98 -5.24 -25.18
N PRO A 22 -2.81 -5.76 -26.09
CA PRO A 22 -3.31 -7.13 -25.98
C PRO A 22 -2.13 -8.08 -26.17
N TYR A 23 -2.07 -9.14 -25.36
CA TYR A 23 -1.06 -10.22 -25.33
C TYR A 23 -0.11 -10.25 -26.56
N PRO A 24 1.15 -9.81 -26.44
CA PRO A 24 2.12 -10.07 -27.49
C PRO A 24 2.46 -11.57 -27.45
N ILE A 25 2.16 -12.26 -28.55
CA ILE A 25 2.80 -13.56 -28.86
C ILE A 25 4.30 -13.28 -28.83
N PHE A 26 5.01 -13.93 -27.91
CA PHE A 26 6.43 -13.69 -27.63
C PHE A 26 7.26 -13.81 -28.91
N SER A 27 7.78 -12.68 -29.41
CA SER A 27 8.72 -12.65 -30.54
C SER A 27 10.17 -12.87 -30.11
N SER A 28 10.42 -12.91 -28.80
CA SER A 28 11.70 -13.26 -28.19
C SER A 28 11.79 -14.75 -27.90
N GLY A 29 12.99 -15.32 -28.04
CA GLY A 29 13.22 -16.74 -27.79
C GLY A 29 12.87 -17.14 -26.35
N VAL A 30 12.22 -18.30 -26.21
CA VAL A 30 11.84 -18.88 -24.91
C VAL A 30 12.92 -19.85 -24.43
N ILE A 31 13.27 -19.77 -23.14
CA ILE A 31 14.09 -20.75 -22.44
C ILE A 31 13.15 -21.58 -21.59
N GLU A 32 12.92 -22.83 -22.01
CA GLU A 32 12.10 -23.79 -21.28
C GLU A 32 12.89 -24.40 -20.12
N VAL A 33 12.39 -24.25 -18.90
CA VAL A 33 12.89 -24.99 -17.73
C VAL A 33 12.05 -26.24 -17.57
N ALA A 34 12.67 -27.39 -17.35
CA ALA A 34 11.92 -28.63 -17.17
C ALA A 34 11.03 -28.55 -15.92
N ALA A 35 9.82 -29.11 -16.00
CA ALA A 35 8.87 -29.11 -14.89
C ALA A 35 9.48 -29.74 -13.63
N GLY A 36 9.34 -29.05 -12.50
CA GLY A 36 9.86 -29.51 -11.21
C GLY A 36 11.38 -29.42 -11.06
N SER A 37 12.07 -28.71 -11.96
CA SER A 37 13.52 -28.46 -11.84
C SER A 37 13.88 -27.80 -10.50
N GLY A 38 15.10 -28.02 -10.06
CA GLY A 38 15.63 -27.36 -8.87
C GLY A 38 16.06 -25.91 -9.14
N GLY A 39 16.33 -25.18 -8.06
CA GLY A 39 16.78 -23.78 -8.15
C GLY A 39 18.06 -23.56 -8.97
N GLU A 40 18.93 -24.57 -9.11
CA GLU A 40 20.14 -24.45 -9.93
C GLU A 40 19.84 -24.28 -11.41
N ASP A 41 18.86 -25.01 -11.94
CA ASP A 41 18.53 -24.98 -13.36
C ASP A 41 17.73 -23.73 -13.72
N ILE A 42 16.87 -23.27 -12.81
CA ILE A 42 16.22 -21.96 -12.92
C ILE A 42 17.27 -20.85 -12.92
N GLN A 43 18.27 -20.91 -12.02
CA GLN A 43 19.34 -19.92 -11.99
C GLN A 43 20.17 -19.94 -13.28
N LYS A 44 20.50 -21.12 -13.83
CA LYS A 44 21.20 -21.20 -15.13
C LYS A 44 20.39 -20.56 -16.25
N ALA A 45 19.07 -20.73 -16.27
CA ALA A 45 18.19 -20.08 -17.23
C ALA A 45 18.21 -18.55 -17.07
N VAL A 46 18.17 -18.05 -15.83
CA VAL A 46 18.32 -16.62 -15.51
C VAL A 46 19.67 -16.08 -15.97
N ASP A 47 20.75 -16.79 -15.69
CA ASP A 47 22.12 -16.38 -16.01
C ASP A 47 22.38 -16.38 -17.53
N GLY A 48 21.74 -17.30 -18.26
CA GLY A 48 21.86 -17.43 -19.72
C GLY A 48 20.87 -16.59 -20.54
N ALA A 49 19.85 -16.01 -19.90
CA ALA A 49 18.83 -15.25 -20.60
C ALA A 49 19.37 -13.94 -21.16
N LYS A 50 19.14 -13.71 -22.45
CA LYS A 50 19.37 -12.41 -23.09
C LYS A 50 18.19 -11.48 -22.82
N GLU A 51 18.43 -10.19 -22.94
CA GLU A 51 17.38 -9.19 -22.79
C GLU A 51 16.16 -9.50 -23.66
N GLY A 52 14.99 -9.46 -23.05
CA GLY A 52 13.71 -9.75 -23.70
C GLY A 52 13.35 -11.23 -23.81
N GLN A 53 14.27 -12.18 -23.58
CA GLN A 53 13.92 -13.60 -23.54
C GLN A 53 13.01 -13.93 -22.36
N VAL A 54 12.15 -14.92 -22.57
CA VAL A 54 11.25 -15.44 -21.54
C VAL A 54 11.79 -16.75 -21.01
N ILE A 55 11.94 -16.83 -19.70
CA ILE A 55 12.18 -18.07 -18.98
C ILE A 55 10.82 -18.62 -18.61
N HIS A 56 10.46 -19.76 -19.22
CA HIS A 56 9.18 -20.39 -18.98
C HIS A 56 9.32 -21.50 -17.94
N LEU A 57 8.48 -21.44 -16.91
CA LEU A 57 8.34 -22.42 -15.85
C LEU A 57 6.97 -23.11 -16.03
N PRO A 58 6.91 -24.30 -16.65
CA PRO A 58 5.65 -25.02 -16.81
C PRO A 58 5.04 -25.39 -15.44
N SER A 59 3.77 -25.81 -15.46
CA SER A 59 3.05 -26.35 -14.30
C SER A 59 3.93 -27.30 -13.46
N GLY A 60 4.09 -26.99 -12.17
CA GLY A 60 4.87 -27.81 -11.27
C GLY A 60 5.37 -27.11 -10.01
N ASN A 61 5.85 -27.91 -9.06
CA ASN A 61 6.48 -27.44 -7.83
C ASN A 61 8.01 -27.45 -8.00
N TYR A 62 8.63 -26.28 -7.87
CA TYR A 62 10.06 -26.06 -8.02
C TYR A 62 10.70 -25.89 -6.65
N ASN A 63 11.41 -26.93 -6.22
CA ASN A 63 12.07 -26.94 -4.92
C ASN A 63 13.41 -26.21 -5.01
N LEU A 64 13.50 -25.08 -4.31
CA LEU A 64 14.67 -24.22 -4.30
C LEU A 64 15.55 -24.55 -3.09
N ASN A 65 16.75 -25.05 -3.30
CA ASN A 65 17.76 -25.19 -2.24
C ASN A 65 18.54 -23.87 -1.99
N ARG A 66 18.34 -22.87 -2.85
CA ARG A 66 18.85 -21.51 -2.75
C ARG A 66 17.94 -20.54 -3.50
N PRO A 67 17.97 -19.24 -3.19
CA PRO A 67 17.24 -18.24 -3.95
C PRO A 67 17.67 -18.17 -5.41
N VAL A 68 16.72 -17.82 -6.27
CA VAL A 68 16.98 -17.37 -7.64
C VAL A 68 17.30 -15.87 -7.58
N VAL A 69 18.49 -15.50 -8.04
CA VAL A 69 19.01 -14.13 -7.92
C VAL A 69 19.03 -13.47 -9.29
N ILE A 70 18.35 -12.32 -9.39
CA ILE A 70 18.42 -11.41 -10.54
C ILE A 70 19.46 -10.34 -10.21
N ARG A 71 20.62 -10.43 -10.85
CA ARG A 71 21.79 -9.59 -10.57
C ARG A 71 21.74 -8.26 -11.31
N VAL A 72 22.60 -7.35 -10.89
CA VAL A 72 22.82 -6.06 -11.56
C VAL A 72 22.99 -6.22 -13.07
N GLY A 73 22.28 -5.39 -13.85
CA GLY A 73 22.34 -5.39 -15.31
C GLY A 73 21.57 -6.52 -15.99
N GLN A 74 21.00 -7.47 -15.23
CA GLN A 74 20.08 -8.46 -15.80
C GLN A 74 18.69 -7.87 -15.96
N HIS A 75 18.07 -8.12 -17.10
CA HIS A 75 16.66 -7.83 -17.38
C HIS A 75 16.01 -9.10 -17.91
N VAL A 76 15.27 -9.78 -17.04
CA VAL A 76 14.71 -11.11 -17.35
C VAL A 76 13.18 -11.11 -17.20
N LYS A 77 12.54 -12.02 -17.94
CA LYS A 77 11.12 -12.29 -17.83
C LYS A 77 10.94 -13.73 -17.37
N ILE A 78 10.21 -13.94 -16.29
CA ILE A 78 9.88 -15.28 -15.77
C ILE A 78 8.37 -15.45 -15.84
N LEU A 79 7.95 -16.45 -16.61
CA LEU A 79 6.55 -16.77 -16.87
C LEU A 79 6.24 -18.15 -16.35
N GLY A 80 5.21 -18.27 -15.52
CA GLY A 80 4.59 -19.54 -15.19
C GLY A 80 3.35 -19.86 -16.02
N ASP A 81 2.83 -21.07 -15.89
CA ASP A 81 1.55 -21.47 -16.47
C ASP A 81 0.32 -20.96 -15.69
N GLY A 82 0.52 -20.25 -14.58
CA GLY A 82 -0.56 -19.71 -13.75
C GLY A 82 -0.75 -20.41 -12.41
N ILE A 83 -1.41 -19.70 -11.50
CA ILE A 83 -1.76 -20.18 -10.16
C ILE A 83 -2.71 -21.38 -10.19
N LEU A 84 -3.64 -21.40 -11.14
CA LEU A 84 -4.58 -22.52 -11.33
C LEU A 84 -3.87 -23.77 -11.85
N ASN A 85 -2.77 -23.58 -12.57
CA ASN A 85 -1.91 -24.64 -13.07
C ASN A 85 -0.74 -24.93 -12.11
N SER A 86 -0.76 -24.38 -10.89
CA SER A 86 0.18 -24.70 -9.81
C SER A 86 1.67 -24.47 -10.11
N THR A 87 2.03 -23.48 -10.93
CA THR A 87 3.45 -23.08 -11.09
C THR A 87 3.94 -22.42 -9.81
N THR A 88 4.67 -23.19 -8.99
CA THR A 88 4.97 -22.81 -7.60
C THR A 88 6.44 -23.00 -7.28
N LEU A 89 7.10 -21.95 -6.80
CA LEU A 89 8.44 -22.02 -6.24
C LEU A 89 8.31 -22.17 -4.72
N VAL A 90 9.01 -23.15 -4.15
CA VAL A 90 8.98 -23.48 -2.72
C VAL A 90 10.41 -23.63 -2.18
N PRO A 91 10.71 -23.20 -0.95
CA PRO A 91 12.02 -23.41 -0.36
C PRO A 91 12.22 -24.87 0.06
N GLN A 92 13.38 -25.41 -0.23
CA GLN A 92 13.91 -26.66 0.30
C GLN A 92 14.85 -26.34 1.47
N GLY A 93 14.27 -26.11 2.65
CA GLY A 93 14.99 -25.81 3.88
C GLY A 93 14.75 -24.40 4.41
N ASP A 94 15.60 -23.98 5.35
CA ASP A 94 15.56 -22.66 5.99
C ASP A 94 16.36 -21.66 5.16
N PHE A 95 15.68 -20.64 4.64
CA PHE A 95 16.31 -19.57 3.86
C PHE A 95 16.69 -18.38 4.74
N GLY A 96 16.39 -18.42 6.03
CA GLY A 96 16.46 -17.25 6.91
C GLY A 96 15.62 -16.12 6.30
N VAL A 97 16.08 -14.87 6.40
CA VAL A 97 15.36 -13.69 5.89
C VAL A 97 15.46 -13.50 4.36
N ARG A 98 15.91 -14.52 3.61
CA ARG A 98 16.11 -14.43 2.16
C ARG A 98 14.82 -14.64 1.37
N GLY A 99 14.80 -14.09 0.15
CA GLY A 99 13.71 -14.28 -0.81
C GLY A 99 13.79 -15.63 -1.52
N LEU A 100 12.68 -16.18 -2.03
CA LEU A 100 12.75 -17.25 -3.03
C LEU A 100 13.30 -16.71 -4.35
N ILE A 101 12.84 -15.51 -4.72
CA ILE A 101 13.47 -14.66 -5.73
C ILE A 101 14.06 -13.44 -5.03
N GLU A 102 15.31 -13.14 -5.34
CA GLU A 102 15.99 -11.93 -4.90
C GLU A 102 16.36 -11.08 -6.11
N VAL A 103 15.90 -9.84 -6.13
CA VAL A 103 16.32 -8.86 -7.13
C VAL A 103 17.37 -7.97 -6.48
N GLU A 104 18.61 -8.10 -6.95
CA GLU A 104 19.71 -7.26 -6.50
C GLU A 104 19.58 -5.86 -7.10
N ALA A 105 20.30 -4.94 -6.50
CA ALA A 105 20.30 -3.56 -6.93
C ALA A 105 20.79 -3.41 -8.37
N GLY A 106 19.96 -2.79 -9.22
CA GLY A 106 20.20 -2.63 -10.65
C GLY A 106 19.83 -3.84 -11.52
N GLY A 107 19.27 -4.91 -10.93
CA GLY A 107 18.57 -5.97 -11.66
C GLY A 107 17.13 -5.54 -12.00
N GLN A 108 16.56 -6.13 -13.06
CA GLN A 108 15.18 -5.90 -13.48
C GLN A 108 14.48 -7.22 -13.79
N VAL A 109 13.24 -7.36 -13.36
CA VAL A 109 12.46 -8.57 -13.62
C VAL A 109 10.98 -8.30 -13.89
N GLU A 110 10.46 -9.02 -14.89
CA GLU A 110 9.03 -9.20 -15.11
C GLU A 110 8.62 -10.60 -14.63
N LEU A 111 7.70 -10.68 -13.67
CA LEU A 111 7.19 -11.93 -13.10
C LEU A 111 5.72 -12.11 -13.47
N ARG A 112 5.34 -13.29 -13.96
CA ARG A 112 3.95 -13.52 -14.36
C ARG A 112 3.46 -14.93 -14.06
N ASP A 113 2.20 -15.03 -13.65
CA ASP A 113 1.44 -16.28 -13.60
C ASP A 113 2.11 -17.38 -12.74
N LEU A 114 2.61 -17.03 -11.54
CA LEU A 114 3.33 -17.95 -10.65
C LEU A 114 3.15 -17.65 -9.16
N ALA A 115 3.42 -18.64 -8.32
CA ALA A 115 3.38 -18.50 -6.87
C ALA A 115 4.77 -18.70 -6.23
N LEU A 116 5.14 -17.80 -5.33
CA LEU A 116 6.32 -17.84 -4.48
C LEU A 116 5.86 -18.21 -3.06
N GLN A 117 5.89 -19.50 -2.73
CA GLN A 117 5.31 -20.04 -1.51
C GLN A 117 6.38 -20.40 -0.48
N ALA A 118 6.91 -19.41 0.22
CA ALA A 118 7.68 -19.67 1.42
C ALA A 118 6.77 -20.07 2.60
N SER A 119 7.32 -20.87 3.52
CA SER A 119 6.61 -21.33 4.70
C SER A 119 6.19 -20.16 5.58
N THR A 120 4.92 -20.12 5.95
CA THR A 120 4.40 -19.14 6.90
C THR A 120 4.65 -19.54 8.36
N ALA A 121 4.94 -20.82 8.62
CA ALA A 121 5.01 -21.40 9.96
C ALA A 121 6.43 -21.41 10.57
N GLY A 122 7.48 -21.20 9.77
CA GLY A 122 8.88 -21.24 10.21
C GLY A 122 9.86 -21.04 9.07
N GLY A 123 11.15 -20.84 9.38
CA GLY A 123 12.23 -20.77 8.39
C GLY A 123 12.49 -19.40 7.75
N GLY A 124 11.90 -18.33 8.29
CA GLY A 124 12.27 -16.93 8.01
C GLY A 124 11.99 -16.38 6.61
N ALA A 125 11.75 -17.25 5.63
CA ALA A 125 11.85 -16.94 4.22
C ALA A 125 10.77 -15.96 3.76
N VAL A 126 11.14 -15.13 2.78
CA VAL A 126 10.25 -14.21 2.08
C VAL A 126 9.96 -14.78 0.69
N GLY A 127 8.76 -14.55 0.15
CA GLY A 127 8.46 -14.96 -1.22
C GLY A 127 9.33 -14.19 -2.22
N LEU A 128 9.24 -12.86 -2.19
CA LEU A 128 10.00 -11.95 -3.04
C LEU A 128 10.74 -10.90 -2.21
N LEU A 129 12.05 -10.80 -2.41
CA LEU A 129 12.90 -9.76 -1.82
C LEU A 129 13.49 -8.89 -2.93
N VAL A 130 13.25 -7.59 -2.84
CA VAL A 130 13.76 -6.60 -3.80
C VAL A 130 14.70 -5.66 -3.07
N LYS A 131 15.95 -5.63 -3.50
CA LYS A 131 16.96 -4.66 -3.04
C LYS A 131 17.19 -3.67 -4.15
N VAL A 132 16.99 -2.39 -3.87
CA VAL A 132 17.06 -1.34 -4.89
C VAL A 132 18.33 -0.49 -4.70
N VAL A 133 18.89 -0.02 -5.82
CA VAL A 133 19.77 1.15 -5.88
C VAL A 133 19.04 2.26 -6.60
N ASP A 134 19.28 3.48 -6.15
CA ASP A 134 18.81 4.78 -6.64
C ASP A 134 18.86 4.91 -8.18
N THR A 135 17.84 4.38 -8.86
CA THR A 135 17.58 4.59 -10.28
C THR A 135 16.09 4.86 -10.45
N ASN A 136 15.70 5.80 -11.33
CA ASN A 136 14.29 6.13 -11.60
C ASN A 136 13.57 5.08 -12.49
N ALA A 137 13.99 3.82 -12.44
CA ALA A 137 13.47 2.74 -13.29
C ALA A 137 12.49 1.83 -12.55
N VAL A 138 11.62 1.17 -13.31
CA VAL A 138 10.85 0.03 -12.79
C VAL A 138 11.82 -1.13 -12.61
N VAL A 139 11.98 -1.59 -11.37
CA VAL A 139 12.89 -2.67 -10.98
C VAL A 139 12.16 -4.00 -11.06
N VAL A 140 10.89 -4.02 -10.67
CA VAL A 140 10.04 -5.21 -10.73
C VAL A 140 8.68 -4.83 -11.28
N CYS A 141 8.23 -5.56 -12.30
CA CYS A 141 6.82 -5.58 -12.69
C CYS A 141 6.27 -7.01 -12.59
N GLY A 142 5.00 -7.15 -12.26
CA GLY A 142 4.38 -8.46 -12.30
C GLY A 142 2.87 -8.46 -12.41
N ASP A 143 2.34 -9.60 -12.84
CA ASP A 143 0.90 -9.86 -13.00
C ASP A 143 0.57 -11.28 -12.56
N GLN A 144 -0.44 -11.44 -11.72
CA GLN A 144 -0.83 -12.70 -11.08
C GLN A 144 0.31 -13.41 -10.33
N VAL A 145 1.23 -12.64 -9.76
CA VAL A 145 2.27 -13.17 -8.87
C VAL A 145 1.68 -13.33 -7.48
N GLN A 146 1.83 -14.50 -6.86
CA GLN A 146 1.39 -14.74 -5.47
C GLN A 146 2.61 -14.87 -4.57
N THR A 147 2.65 -14.17 -3.44
CA THR A 147 3.78 -14.25 -2.50
C THR A 147 3.33 -14.62 -1.10
N MET A 148 3.93 -15.67 -0.55
CA MET A 148 3.83 -16.01 0.87
C MET A 148 5.21 -16.07 1.50
N GLY A 149 5.31 -15.64 2.75
CA GLY A 149 6.53 -15.74 3.57
C GLY A 149 6.23 -15.95 5.05
N PHE A 150 7.27 -16.19 5.85
CA PHE A 150 7.16 -16.36 7.31
C PHE A 150 6.58 -15.10 7.98
N GLY A 151 7.12 -13.94 7.60
CA GLY A 151 6.57 -12.62 7.88
C GLY A 151 5.76 -12.10 6.69
N PRO A 152 6.24 -11.03 6.02
CA PRO A 152 5.66 -10.58 4.76
C PRO A 152 6.04 -11.53 3.60
N GLY A 153 5.18 -11.57 2.58
CA GLY A 153 5.45 -12.25 1.32
C GLY A 153 6.33 -11.44 0.38
N LEU A 154 6.29 -10.11 0.51
CA LEU A 154 7.11 -9.15 -0.23
C LEU A 154 7.87 -8.23 0.71
N VAL A 155 9.18 -8.11 0.48
CA VAL A 155 10.04 -7.10 1.13
C VAL A 155 10.72 -6.27 0.05
N VAL A 156 10.67 -4.95 0.20
CA VAL A 156 11.37 -3.99 -0.67
C VAL A 156 12.27 -3.10 0.19
N GLU A 157 13.56 -3.06 -0.13
CA GLU A 157 14.58 -2.32 0.62
C GLU A 157 15.26 -1.25 -0.24
N GLY A 158 15.43 -0.05 0.32
CA GLY A 158 16.26 1.01 -0.27
C GLY A 158 15.59 1.80 -1.39
N LEU A 159 14.27 1.98 -1.33
CA LEU A 159 13.52 2.59 -2.43
C LEU A 159 13.53 4.13 -2.37
N ASP A 160 14.50 4.76 -3.05
CA ASP A 160 14.47 6.21 -3.32
C ASP A 160 13.86 6.52 -4.68
N ASP A 161 14.37 5.92 -5.77
CA ASP A 161 13.99 6.33 -7.12
C ASP A 161 13.24 5.20 -7.89
N GLY A 162 13.45 3.94 -7.51
CA GLY A 162 12.93 2.77 -8.23
C GLY A 162 11.45 2.49 -7.99
N ARG A 163 10.84 1.66 -8.86
CA ARG A 163 9.44 1.24 -8.72
C ARG A 163 9.27 -0.27 -8.71
N VAL A 164 8.35 -0.75 -7.89
CA VAL A 164 7.84 -2.13 -7.89
C VAL A 164 6.35 -2.07 -8.18
N VAL A 165 5.89 -2.69 -9.26
CA VAL A 165 4.48 -2.63 -9.71
C VAL A 165 3.92 -4.03 -9.89
N LEU A 166 2.99 -4.44 -9.02
CA LEU A 166 2.37 -5.75 -9.06
C LEU A 166 0.86 -5.63 -9.31
N ARG A 167 0.37 -6.35 -10.32
CA ARG A 167 -1.05 -6.43 -10.69
C ARG A 167 -1.63 -7.78 -10.33
N ASN A 168 -2.91 -7.81 -9.94
CA ASN A 168 -3.60 -9.04 -9.54
C ASN A 168 -2.79 -9.85 -8.50
N HIS A 169 -2.14 -9.12 -7.60
CA HIS A 169 -1.16 -9.66 -6.68
C HIS A 169 -1.87 -10.21 -5.46
N GLY A 170 -1.52 -11.43 -5.06
CA GLY A 170 -1.92 -11.90 -3.75
C GLY A 170 -0.75 -12.11 -2.81
N HIS A 171 -0.94 -11.71 -1.56
CA HIS A 171 0.13 -11.67 -0.58
C HIS A 171 -0.34 -11.87 0.85
N ASN A 172 0.58 -12.36 1.68
CA ASN A 172 0.36 -12.47 3.12
C ASN A 172 1.00 -11.32 3.94
N GLY A 173 1.62 -10.35 3.26
CA GLY A 173 2.13 -9.12 3.85
C GLY A 173 3.16 -8.45 2.95
N VAL A 174 3.31 -7.13 3.09
CA VAL A 174 4.26 -6.31 2.36
C VAL A 174 4.98 -5.37 3.32
N THR A 175 6.31 -5.38 3.27
CA THR A 175 7.14 -4.45 4.02
C THR A 175 8.01 -3.62 3.07
N VAL A 176 7.99 -2.31 3.24
CA VAL A 176 8.75 -1.38 2.40
C VAL A 176 9.60 -0.45 3.24
N PHE A 177 10.90 -0.43 2.93
CA PHE A 177 11.88 0.50 3.45
C PHE A 177 12.27 1.50 2.35
N GLY A 178 12.16 2.79 2.64
CA GLY A 178 12.70 3.84 1.77
C GLY A 178 14.22 3.79 1.69
N GLY A 179 14.80 4.50 0.72
CA GLY A 179 16.24 4.70 0.65
C GLY A 179 16.72 5.88 1.51
N PRO A 180 18.03 6.20 1.47
CA PRO A 180 18.60 7.27 2.28
C PRO A 180 17.95 8.64 2.08
N LYS A 181 17.55 9.00 0.85
CA LYS A 181 16.89 10.29 0.55
C LYS A 181 15.46 10.30 1.08
N ALA A 182 14.72 9.21 0.92
CA ALA A 182 13.38 9.07 1.48
C ALA A 182 13.41 9.20 3.00
N GLN A 183 14.39 8.54 3.64
CA GLN A 183 14.59 8.58 5.08
C GLN A 183 14.95 9.98 5.58
N SER A 184 15.81 10.72 4.86
CA SER A 184 16.17 12.11 5.17
C SER A 184 14.97 13.07 5.02
N GLY A 185 13.96 12.66 4.25
CA GLY A 185 12.74 13.42 3.98
C GLY A 185 12.76 14.22 2.70
N GLU A 186 13.72 13.94 1.82
CA GLU A 186 13.72 14.45 0.47
C GLU A 186 12.53 13.92 -0.33
N LYS A 187 12.12 14.68 -1.35
CA LYS A 187 11.05 14.24 -2.25
C LYS A 187 11.65 13.25 -3.24
N VAL A 188 11.30 11.97 -3.06
CA VAL A 188 11.76 10.88 -3.93
C VAL A 188 10.61 10.29 -4.76
N GLY A 189 10.94 9.72 -5.93
CA GLY A 189 9.96 9.14 -6.87
C GLY A 189 9.62 7.68 -6.61
N GLY A 190 10.43 6.99 -5.80
CA GLY A 190 10.36 5.56 -5.60
C GLY A 190 9.14 5.13 -4.79
N GLN A 191 8.47 4.07 -5.23
CA GLN A 191 7.25 3.56 -4.62
C GLN A 191 6.94 2.11 -5.01
N VAL A 192 6.21 1.42 -4.14
CA VAL A 192 5.57 0.13 -4.41
C VAL A 192 4.11 0.38 -4.78
N GLU A 193 3.65 -0.25 -5.86
CA GLU A 193 2.28 -0.16 -6.37
C GLU A 193 1.67 -1.54 -6.46
N LEU A 194 0.61 -1.77 -5.69
CA LEU A 194 -0.19 -2.98 -5.70
C LEU A 194 -1.56 -2.65 -6.30
N LEU A 195 -1.83 -3.19 -7.47
CA LEU A 195 -2.97 -2.82 -8.31
C LEU A 195 -3.87 -4.04 -8.53
N CYS A 196 -5.00 -4.08 -7.82
CA CYS A 196 -5.92 -5.20 -7.77
C CYS A 196 -5.30 -6.46 -7.13
N GLY A 197 -6.14 -7.29 -6.50
CA GLY A 197 -5.72 -8.57 -5.92
C GLY A 197 -6.33 -8.83 -4.55
N ALA A 198 -5.69 -9.71 -3.78
CA ALA A 198 -6.20 -10.13 -2.48
C ALA A 198 -5.08 -10.34 -1.48
N SER A 199 -5.31 -9.98 -0.23
CA SER A 199 -4.37 -10.25 0.85
C SER A 199 -5.04 -11.07 1.93
N SER A 200 -4.29 -12.02 2.47
CA SER A 200 -4.75 -12.89 3.52
C SER A 200 -3.57 -13.49 4.25
N ARG A 201 -3.71 -13.70 5.55
CA ARG A 201 -2.74 -14.46 6.32
C ARG A 201 -3.47 -15.27 7.40
N VAL A 202 -2.88 -16.41 7.76
CA VAL A 202 -3.49 -17.32 8.75
C VAL A 202 -3.12 -16.91 10.17
N ALA A 203 -3.95 -17.30 11.14
CA ALA A 203 -3.75 -16.95 12.55
C ALA A 203 -2.45 -17.52 13.12
N ARG A 204 -1.91 -16.85 14.16
CA ARG A 204 -0.80 -17.35 15.02
C ARG A 204 0.56 -17.52 14.33
N LEU A 205 0.75 -16.94 13.14
CA LEU A 205 2.05 -16.91 12.50
C LEU A 205 2.97 -15.92 13.20
N LYS A 206 4.23 -16.31 13.35
CA LYS A 206 5.31 -15.46 13.87
C LYS A 206 6.24 -15.11 12.69
N PRO A 207 6.90 -13.94 12.69
CA PRO A 207 6.63 -12.81 13.56
C PRO A 207 5.25 -12.22 13.27
N ALA A 208 4.59 -11.70 14.31
CA ALA A 208 3.41 -10.86 14.13
C ALA A 208 3.85 -9.62 13.34
N THR A 209 3.46 -9.57 12.08
CA THR A 209 3.82 -8.51 11.14
C THR A 209 2.53 -8.01 10.50
N PRO A 210 2.34 -6.68 10.42
CA PRO A 210 1.14 -6.14 9.82
C PRO A 210 1.08 -6.50 8.33
N ILE A 211 -0.10 -6.45 7.72
CA ILE A 211 -0.25 -6.70 6.28
C ILE A 211 0.53 -5.68 5.46
N TYR A 212 0.53 -4.42 5.87
CA TYR A 212 1.33 -3.35 5.29
C TYR A 212 2.20 -2.72 6.37
N ASP A 213 3.51 -2.77 6.17
CA ASP A 213 4.51 -2.17 7.04
C ASP A 213 5.35 -1.17 6.24
N VAL A 214 5.26 0.11 6.59
CA VAL A 214 5.97 1.19 5.90
C VAL A 214 6.96 1.84 6.86
N ARG A 215 8.24 1.86 6.48
CA ARG A 215 9.34 2.32 7.33
C ARG A 215 10.35 3.13 6.54
N GLN A 216 11.15 3.93 7.23
CA GLN A 216 12.32 4.64 6.69
C GLN A 216 12.03 5.50 5.46
N GLY A 217 10.85 6.12 5.40
CA GLY A 217 10.41 6.93 4.25
C GLY A 217 9.82 6.13 3.10
N GLY A 218 9.59 4.83 3.27
CA GLY A 218 8.98 3.97 2.25
C GLY A 218 7.62 4.48 1.76
N LYS A 219 7.25 4.09 0.53
CA LYS A 219 6.01 4.51 -0.10
C LYS A 219 5.26 3.33 -0.70
N ILE A 220 3.97 3.21 -0.36
CA ILE A 220 3.08 2.19 -0.93
C ILE A 220 1.80 2.85 -1.46
N LEU A 221 1.41 2.46 -2.67
CA LEU A 221 0.07 2.63 -3.21
C LEU A 221 -0.59 1.26 -3.29
N VAL A 222 -1.74 1.11 -2.65
CA VAL A 222 -2.59 -0.07 -2.72
C VAL A 222 -3.93 0.34 -3.30
N ARG A 223 -4.34 -0.31 -4.39
CA ARG A 223 -5.62 -0.06 -5.05
C ARG A 223 -6.38 -1.35 -5.25
N ASP A 224 -7.67 -1.35 -4.90
CA ASP A 224 -8.62 -2.43 -5.21
C ASP A 224 -8.15 -3.81 -4.70
N ILE A 225 -7.60 -3.84 -3.49
CA ILE A 225 -7.22 -5.09 -2.82
C ILE A 225 -8.27 -5.45 -1.78
N TRP A 226 -8.67 -6.71 -1.77
CA TRP A 226 -9.48 -7.29 -0.70
C TRP A 226 -8.55 -7.87 0.37
N TYR A 227 -8.59 -7.34 1.60
CA TYR A 227 -7.95 -7.97 2.75
C TYR A 227 -8.96 -8.73 3.60
N GLU A 228 -8.72 -10.03 3.79
CA GLU A 228 -9.47 -10.86 4.72
C GLU A 228 -8.58 -11.90 5.40
N GLY A 229 -8.55 -11.88 6.73
CA GLY A 229 -7.76 -12.84 7.50
C GLY A 229 -7.11 -12.29 8.75
N HIS A 230 -6.08 -12.97 9.23
CA HIS A 230 -5.22 -12.53 10.33
C HIS A 230 -3.90 -12.01 9.77
N PRO A 231 -3.16 -11.11 10.46
CA PRO A 231 -3.37 -10.66 11.83
C PRO A 231 -4.33 -9.45 11.87
N PRO A 232 -4.85 -9.05 13.05
CA PRO A 232 -5.68 -7.85 13.11
C PRO A 232 -4.93 -6.61 12.64
N GLU A 233 -3.60 -6.55 12.82
CA GLU A 233 -2.77 -5.45 12.35
C GLU A 233 -2.71 -5.42 10.81
N PHE A 234 -3.45 -4.50 10.22
CA PHE A 234 -3.50 -4.25 8.80
C PHE A 234 -2.41 -3.28 8.34
N LEU A 235 -2.31 -2.12 8.96
CA LEU A 235 -1.35 -1.07 8.58
C LEU A 235 -0.54 -0.63 9.79
N ASN A 236 0.77 -0.59 9.62
CA ASN A 236 1.69 0.10 10.52
C ASN A 236 2.59 1.03 9.72
N ILE A 237 2.72 2.27 10.20
CA ILE A 237 3.71 3.23 9.70
C ILE A 237 4.56 3.62 10.88
N GLN A 238 5.82 3.17 10.85
CA GLN A 238 6.82 3.51 11.85
C GLN A 238 7.67 4.64 11.27
N ASP A 239 7.97 5.66 12.07
CA ASP A 239 8.79 6.81 11.65
C ASP A 239 8.23 7.65 10.48
N ARG A 240 8.65 7.43 9.24
CA ARG A 240 8.29 8.20 8.05
C ARG A 240 7.77 7.23 7.00
N GLY A 241 6.67 7.57 6.36
CA GLY A 241 6.18 6.80 5.22
C GLY A 241 4.99 7.44 4.56
N ASP A 242 4.80 7.11 3.28
CA ASP A 242 3.61 7.47 2.52
C ASP A 242 2.80 6.22 2.19
N PHE A 243 1.53 6.20 2.57
CA PHE A 243 0.63 5.09 2.30
C PHE A 243 -0.66 5.58 1.65
N VAL A 244 -1.04 4.97 0.53
CA VAL A 244 -2.37 5.14 -0.06
C VAL A 244 -3.08 3.81 -0.12
N TYR A 245 -4.32 3.79 0.31
CA TYR A 245 -5.25 2.68 0.12
C TYR A 245 -6.52 3.19 -0.56
N CYS A 246 -6.87 2.67 -1.73
CA CYS A 246 -8.01 3.14 -2.51
C CYS A 246 -8.90 1.99 -2.99
N GLY A 247 -10.21 2.07 -2.74
CA GLY A 247 -11.20 1.18 -3.36
C GLY A 247 -11.21 -0.26 -2.85
N GLY A 248 -10.54 -0.56 -1.73
CA GLY A 248 -10.43 -1.92 -1.18
C GLY A 248 -11.33 -2.18 0.02
N LEU A 249 -11.36 -3.44 0.45
CA LEU A 249 -12.03 -3.89 1.67
C LEU A 249 -11.00 -4.35 2.70
N VAL A 250 -11.21 -3.98 3.97
CA VAL A 250 -10.36 -4.36 5.10
C VAL A 250 -11.23 -5.13 6.10
N ALA A 251 -11.07 -6.45 6.13
CA ALA A 251 -11.78 -7.36 7.02
C ALA A 251 -10.80 -8.25 7.81
N PRO A 252 -10.11 -7.70 8.82
CA PRO A 252 -9.38 -8.54 9.76
C PRO A 252 -10.36 -9.55 10.37
N ASN A 253 -9.95 -10.81 10.43
CA ASN A 253 -10.77 -11.93 10.85
C ASN A 253 -11.17 -11.75 12.31
N LYS A 254 -12.35 -11.18 12.53
CA LYS A 254 -13.12 -11.06 13.78
C LYS A 254 -14.58 -10.66 13.44
N GLY A 255 -15.33 -11.61 12.89
CA GLY A 255 -16.81 -11.54 12.95
C GLY A 255 -17.28 -11.78 14.39
N GLN A 256 -18.05 -10.84 14.94
CA GLN A 256 -18.78 -10.85 16.22
C GLN A 256 -17.98 -10.99 17.53
N GLY A 257 -17.97 -9.92 18.34
CA GLY A 257 -17.84 -10.02 19.81
C GLY A 257 -16.42 -9.91 20.41
N HIS A 258 -15.41 -9.52 19.65
CA HIS A 258 -14.04 -9.44 20.15
C HIS A 258 -13.57 -8.00 20.36
N ALA A 259 -12.96 -7.73 21.52
CA ALA A 259 -12.23 -6.49 21.79
C ALA A 259 -11.32 -6.16 20.60
N ALA A 260 -11.54 -4.99 20.03
CA ALA A 260 -10.83 -4.50 18.88
C ALA A 260 -9.35 -4.39 19.19
N VAL A 261 -8.54 -5.03 18.35
CA VAL A 261 -7.13 -4.62 18.25
C VAL A 261 -7.14 -3.55 17.18
N ASN A 262 -6.48 -2.43 17.43
CA ASN A 262 -6.33 -1.34 16.47
C ASN A 262 -5.69 -1.89 15.19
N ALA A 263 -6.52 -2.17 14.18
CA ALA A 263 -6.10 -2.80 12.95
C ALA A 263 -5.25 -1.84 12.13
N ILE A 264 -5.58 -0.56 12.20
CA ILE A 264 -4.84 0.50 11.54
C ILE A 264 -4.23 1.38 12.61
N GLN A 265 -2.90 1.41 12.66
CA GLN A 265 -2.15 2.23 13.59
C GLN A 265 -1.24 3.19 12.84
N MET A 266 -1.42 4.48 13.09
CA MET A 266 -0.62 5.54 12.49
C MET A 266 0.23 6.20 13.57
N ASN A 267 1.50 5.82 13.65
CA ASN A 267 2.46 6.28 14.65
C ASN A 267 3.73 6.83 13.97
N GLY A 268 3.55 7.88 13.17
CA GLY A 268 4.61 8.48 12.36
C GLY A 268 5.15 9.81 12.90
N LYS A 269 6.45 10.00 12.66
CA LYS A 269 7.21 11.26 12.77
C LYS A 269 7.02 12.18 11.56
N ALA A 270 6.79 11.65 10.36
CA ALA A 270 6.56 12.44 9.14
C ALA A 270 5.90 11.59 8.03
N GLY A 271 5.34 12.20 6.99
CA GLY A 271 4.74 11.48 5.85
C GLY A 271 3.23 11.63 5.76
N SER A 272 2.59 10.77 4.97
CA SER A 272 1.18 10.89 4.66
C SER A 272 0.44 9.55 4.59
N VAL A 273 -0.81 9.55 5.05
CA VAL A 273 -1.76 8.45 4.82
C VAL A 273 -2.98 8.97 4.10
N LEU A 274 -3.32 8.34 2.98
CA LEU A 274 -4.59 8.53 2.31
C LEU A 274 -5.35 7.20 2.27
N MET A 275 -6.52 7.16 2.91
CA MET A 275 -7.46 6.05 2.74
C MET A 275 -8.71 6.57 2.04
N ALA A 276 -8.95 6.08 0.83
CA ALA A 276 -10.02 6.51 -0.04
C ALA A 276 -10.95 5.33 -0.40
N GLN A 277 -12.26 5.54 -0.38
CA GLN A 277 -13.25 4.54 -0.85
C GLN A 277 -13.05 3.16 -0.22
N ALA A 278 -12.71 3.11 1.07
CA ALA A 278 -12.36 1.87 1.76
C ALA A 278 -13.54 1.37 2.61
N ALA A 279 -13.88 0.09 2.48
CA ALA A 279 -14.83 -0.58 3.36
C ALA A 279 -14.07 -1.17 4.56
N LEU A 280 -14.47 -0.79 5.77
CA LEU A 280 -13.85 -1.25 7.01
C LEU A 280 -14.85 -2.16 7.74
N ASN A 281 -14.54 -3.45 7.83
CA ASN A 281 -15.40 -4.47 8.45
C ASN A 281 -14.66 -5.05 9.66
N GLY A 282 -15.09 -4.69 10.87
CA GLY A 282 -14.34 -4.95 12.11
C GLY A 282 -12.92 -4.39 12.15
N ALA A 283 -12.60 -3.37 11.34
CA ALA A 283 -11.25 -2.83 11.18
C ALA A 283 -11.09 -1.50 11.91
N ASP A 284 -10.96 -1.54 13.24
CA ASP A 284 -10.83 -0.35 14.06
C ASP A 284 -9.60 0.49 13.68
N LEU A 285 -9.86 1.79 13.47
CA LEU A 285 -8.86 2.78 13.08
C LEU A 285 -8.44 3.57 14.32
N THR A 286 -7.16 3.56 14.66
CA THR A 286 -6.60 4.47 15.67
C THR A 286 -5.57 5.40 15.04
N ILE A 287 -5.88 6.69 15.07
CA ILE A 287 -4.93 7.74 14.77
C ILE A 287 -4.21 8.10 16.07
N GLY A 288 -2.96 7.64 16.19
CA GLY A 288 -2.13 7.86 17.36
C GLY A 288 -1.63 9.31 17.47
N LYS A 289 -0.61 9.52 18.31
CA LYS A 289 0.05 10.82 18.42
C LYS A 289 0.94 11.06 17.21
N LEU A 290 0.40 11.78 16.23
CA LEU A 290 1.13 12.17 15.03
C LEU A 290 2.10 13.32 15.33
N ALA A 291 3.33 13.21 14.83
CA ALA A 291 4.26 14.33 14.88
C ALA A 291 3.88 15.43 13.88
N LYS A 292 4.43 16.63 14.11
CA LYS A 292 4.26 17.79 13.23
C LYS A 292 4.70 17.46 11.80
N GLY A 293 3.83 17.75 10.83
CA GLY A 293 4.08 17.47 9.40
C GLY A 293 3.63 16.09 8.91
N PHE A 294 3.05 15.23 9.77
CA PHE A 294 2.33 14.05 9.32
C PHE A 294 0.91 14.43 8.87
N LEU A 295 0.47 13.91 7.72
CA LEU A 295 -0.86 14.15 7.16
C LEU A 295 -1.68 12.86 7.13
N VAL A 296 -2.93 12.92 7.58
CA VAL A 296 -3.89 11.84 7.36
C VAL A 296 -5.11 12.39 6.62
N THR A 297 -5.45 11.75 5.52
CA THR A 297 -6.63 12.05 4.71
C THR A 297 -7.49 10.80 4.60
N LEU A 298 -8.69 10.86 5.14
CA LEU A 298 -9.69 9.79 5.04
C LEU A 298 -10.83 10.29 4.16
N PHE A 299 -11.16 9.56 3.10
CA PHE A 299 -12.15 9.98 2.11
C PHE A 299 -13.06 8.82 1.73
N GLY A 300 -14.37 8.96 1.91
CA GLY A 300 -15.33 7.93 1.47
C GLY A 300 -15.15 6.58 2.18
N LEU A 301 -14.83 6.60 3.48
CA LEU A 301 -14.79 5.39 4.29
C LEU A 301 -16.21 4.86 4.52
N THR A 302 -16.39 3.54 4.42
CA THR A 302 -17.62 2.84 4.74
C THR A 302 -17.37 1.88 5.91
N PRO A 303 -17.40 2.37 7.16
CA PRO A 303 -17.28 1.52 8.34
C PRO A 303 -18.55 0.70 8.55
N TYR A 304 -18.38 -0.57 8.89
CA TYR A 304 -19.46 -1.45 9.34
C TYR A 304 -19.81 -1.13 10.81
N PRO A 305 -21.00 -1.53 11.30
CA PRO A 305 -21.50 -1.14 12.63
C PRO A 305 -20.54 -1.42 13.80
N GLU A 306 -19.70 -2.44 13.68
CA GLU A 306 -18.71 -2.85 14.69
C GLU A 306 -17.34 -2.17 14.53
N THR A 307 -17.14 -1.33 13.52
CA THR A 307 -15.89 -0.60 13.30
C THR A 307 -15.90 0.74 14.03
N SER A 308 -14.89 0.97 14.86
CA SER A 308 -14.67 2.22 15.58
C SER A 308 -13.52 3.04 14.99
N ILE A 309 -13.60 4.36 15.12
CA ILE A 309 -12.53 5.30 14.76
C ILE A 309 -12.15 6.10 16.00
N HIS A 310 -10.91 5.94 16.45
CA HIS A 310 -10.36 6.57 17.64
C HIS A 310 -9.23 7.54 17.29
N TYR A 311 -9.12 8.61 18.08
CA TYR A 311 -8.02 9.56 18.05
C TYR A 311 -7.37 9.55 19.43
N ALA A 312 -6.03 9.52 19.49
CA ALA A 312 -5.34 9.68 20.76
C ALA A 312 -5.54 11.12 21.26
N ASP A 313 -6.32 11.30 22.34
CA ASP A 313 -6.49 12.59 22.98
C ASP A 313 -5.12 13.14 23.43
N GLY A 314 -4.93 14.45 23.27
CA GLY A 314 -3.64 15.14 23.41
C GLY A 314 -2.97 15.04 24.78
N ASP A 315 -3.63 14.48 25.79
CA ASP A 315 -3.13 14.32 27.15
C ASP A 315 -3.21 12.85 27.59
N GLY A 316 -2.18 12.08 27.26
CA GLY A 316 -1.76 10.89 28.01
C GLY A 316 -2.52 9.58 27.75
N ILE A 317 -2.07 8.80 26.75
CA ILE A 317 -1.90 7.36 27.00
C ILE A 317 -0.56 7.21 27.73
N SER A 318 -0.63 7.31 29.05
CA SER A 318 0.47 6.90 29.93
C SER A 318 0.58 5.38 29.89
N ASP A 319 1.81 4.93 29.66
CA ASP A 319 2.34 3.59 29.93
C ASP A 319 1.79 2.40 29.13
N MET A 320 2.66 1.89 28.25
CA MET A 320 2.66 0.49 27.85
C MET A 320 3.08 -0.36 29.06
N GLY A 321 2.13 -0.65 29.94
CA GLY A 321 2.27 -1.65 30.99
C GLY A 321 1.76 -3.02 30.52
N ASP A 322 2.62 -4.03 30.64
CA ASP A 322 2.42 -5.43 30.26
C ASP A 322 0.99 -5.97 30.40
N GLY A 323 0.54 -6.64 29.34
CA GLY A 323 -0.73 -7.35 29.31
C GLY A 323 -0.79 -8.48 30.33
N ARG A 324 -1.63 -8.33 31.35
CA ARG A 324 -2.32 -9.44 32.04
C ARG A 324 -3.74 -9.03 32.40
N SER A 325 -4.68 -9.62 31.67
CA SER A 325 -6.12 -9.60 31.90
C SER A 325 -6.49 -10.06 33.30
N LYS A 326 -7.34 -9.31 34.01
CA LYS A 326 -8.30 -9.89 34.96
C LYS A 326 -9.68 -9.86 34.32
N VAL A 327 -10.25 -11.05 34.24
CA VAL A 327 -11.59 -11.38 33.78
C VAL A 327 -12.60 -10.92 34.82
N GLU A 328 -13.65 -10.24 34.38
CA GLU A 328 -14.96 -10.31 35.02
C GLU A 328 -16.06 -10.05 33.98
N GLN A 329 -17.12 -10.84 34.07
CA GLN A 329 -18.24 -11.00 33.13
C GLN A 329 -19.55 -10.66 33.90
N PRO A 330 -20.74 -10.59 33.26
CA PRO A 330 -21.33 -9.39 32.68
C PRO A 330 -22.61 -8.94 33.41
N ALA A 331 -23.06 -7.71 33.14
CA ALA A 331 -24.45 -7.30 33.38
C ALA A 331 -25.06 -6.69 32.12
N ALA A 332 -26.20 -7.24 31.71
CA ALA A 332 -27.00 -6.83 30.58
C ALA A 332 -27.63 -5.44 30.81
N THR A 333 -27.67 -4.57 29.79
CA THR A 333 -28.93 -3.98 29.28
C THR A 333 -28.73 -2.99 28.11
N ARG A 334 -29.64 -3.12 27.14
CA ARG A 334 -30.30 -2.10 26.30
C ARG A 334 -29.54 -1.44 25.15
N ASN A 335 -30.00 -1.83 23.96
CA ASN A 335 -29.97 -1.11 22.69
C ASN A 335 -30.48 0.33 22.84
N ALA A 336 -29.61 1.31 22.56
CA ALA A 336 -29.99 2.63 22.09
C ALA A 336 -28.84 3.19 21.23
N ILE A 337 -29.15 3.52 19.98
CA ILE A 337 -28.28 4.26 19.07
C ILE A 337 -28.24 5.70 19.57
N SER A 338 -27.25 6.06 20.37
CA SER A 338 -27.01 7.45 20.76
C SER A 338 -25.53 7.67 21.11
N ASN A 339 -24.63 7.60 20.14
CA ASN A 339 -23.24 8.03 20.33
C ASN A 339 -22.72 8.72 19.05
N ILE A 340 -23.33 9.84 18.69
CA ILE A 340 -22.57 10.94 18.09
C ILE A 340 -22.16 11.81 19.27
N PRO A 341 -20.86 11.93 19.63
CA PRO A 341 -20.44 12.82 20.70
C PRO A 341 -20.90 14.25 20.39
N SER A 342 -21.77 14.79 21.23
CA SER A 342 -22.07 16.22 21.21
C SER A 342 -20.83 16.99 21.68
N SER A 343 -20.39 17.94 20.85
CA SER A 343 -19.34 18.94 21.10
C SER A 343 -17.97 18.39 21.52
N ILE A 344 -17.06 18.26 20.54
CA ILE A 344 -15.62 18.17 20.80
C ILE A 344 -15.15 19.53 21.34
N SER A 345 -14.47 19.46 22.48
CA SER A 345 -13.83 20.57 23.20
C SER A 345 -13.00 21.47 22.28
N THR A 346 -13.38 22.75 22.21
CA THR A 346 -12.70 23.81 21.46
C THR A 346 -11.51 24.37 22.25
N ASN A 347 -10.60 23.52 22.73
CA ASN A 347 -9.39 24.00 23.41
C ASN A 347 -8.24 24.16 22.39
N PRO A 348 -7.84 25.39 21.99
CA PRO A 348 -7.03 25.63 20.79
C PRO A 348 -5.51 25.45 21.03
N ARG A 349 -5.09 24.52 21.90
CA ARG A 349 -3.66 24.35 22.25
C ARG A 349 -2.94 23.26 21.45
N GLY A 350 -3.63 22.53 20.58
CA GLY A 350 -3.08 21.47 19.72
C GLY A 350 -3.15 21.78 18.21
N PRO A 351 -2.50 20.98 17.35
CA PRO A 351 -2.50 21.16 15.90
C PRO A 351 -3.91 21.33 15.32
N GLY A 352 -4.08 22.33 14.46
CA GLY A 352 -5.37 22.70 13.87
C GLY A 352 -6.01 21.58 13.06
N PHE A 353 -7.26 21.27 13.39
CA PHE A 353 -8.05 20.16 12.87
C PHE A 353 -9.11 20.64 11.87
N VAL A 354 -9.33 19.91 10.77
CA VAL A 354 -10.45 20.16 9.83
C VAL A 354 -11.12 18.84 9.43
N GLN A 355 -12.28 18.57 10.01
CA GLN A 355 -13.19 17.50 9.56
C GLN A 355 -14.12 18.04 8.48
N LEU A 356 -14.24 17.35 7.34
CA LEU A 356 -15.06 17.79 6.21
C LEU A 356 -15.83 16.60 5.65
N MET A 357 -17.11 16.46 5.97
CA MET A 357 -17.90 15.30 5.56
C MET A 357 -18.49 15.46 4.14
N CYS A 358 -18.25 14.52 3.20
CA CYS A 358 -18.82 14.59 1.85
C CYS A 358 -19.27 13.22 1.32
N ARG A 359 -20.45 13.18 0.66
CA ARG A 359 -20.96 12.06 -0.15
C ARG A 359 -20.83 12.44 -1.63
N GLN A 360 -20.28 11.55 -2.43
CA GLN A 360 -20.48 11.59 -3.88
C GLN A 360 -21.79 10.85 -4.19
N ASN A 361 -22.89 11.60 -4.29
CA ASN A 361 -24.04 11.14 -5.05
C ASN A 361 -23.90 11.76 -6.42
N ASN A 362 -23.77 10.94 -7.46
CA ASN A 362 -23.83 11.38 -8.85
C ASN A 362 -25.26 11.84 -9.20
N THR A 363 -25.68 12.99 -8.69
CA THR A 363 -26.85 13.71 -9.18
C THR A 363 -26.43 15.08 -9.69
N LYS A 364 -26.77 15.37 -10.96
CA LYS A 364 -26.41 16.58 -11.75
C LYS A 364 -26.88 17.93 -11.17
N ILE A 365 -27.39 17.99 -9.94
CA ILE A 365 -28.24 19.09 -9.47
C ILE A 365 -27.47 20.21 -8.73
N THR A 366 -26.21 20.01 -8.32
CA THR A 366 -25.52 20.97 -7.42
C THR A 366 -24.45 21.86 -8.06
N GLY A 367 -24.31 21.90 -9.39
CA GLY A 367 -23.28 22.73 -10.05
C GLY A 367 -21.84 22.39 -9.62
N SER A 368 -21.65 21.23 -8.98
CA SER A 368 -20.37 20.67 -8.59
C SER A 368 -19.82 19.94 -9.81
N GLU A 369 -18.63 20.31 -10.28
CA GLU A 369 -17.93 19.47 -11.24
C GLU A 369 -17.55 18.16 -10.54
N PRO A 370 -17.86 16.99 -11.12
CA PRO A 370 -17.39 15.72 -10.59
C PRO A 370 -15.87 15.77 -10.45
N LEU A 371 -15.34 15.36 -9.30
CA LEU A 371 -13.92 15.00 -9.24
C LEU A 371 -13.70 13.95 -10.32
N ALA A 372 -12.61 14.10 -11.08
CA ALA A 372 -12.23 13.11 -12.08
C ALA A 372 -12.26 11.72 -11.42
N ASP A 373 -12.87 10.76 -12.11
CA ASP A 373 -12.97 9.40 -11.60
C ASP A 373 -11.56 8.89 -11.25
N VAL A 374 -11.30 8.74 -9.96
CA VAL A 374 -10.01 8.27 -9.44
C VAL A 374 -9.75 6.81 -9.85
N ASN A 375 -10.79 6.10 -10.28
CA ASN A 375 -10.73 4.74 -10.80
C ASN A 375 -10.61 4.68 -12.34
N ALA A 376 -10.72 5.80 -13.05
CA ALA A 376 -10.53 5.78 -14.51
C ALA A 376 -9.07 5.48 -14.88
N ASP A 377 -8.87 4.77 -15.99
CA ASP A 377 -7.54 4.44 -16.51
C ASP A 377 -6.66 5.69 -16.76
N GLY A 378 -5.33 5.53 -16.68
CA GLY A 378 -4.33 6.59 -16.93
C GLY A 378 -3.29 6.77 -15.82
N ASP A 379 -2.75 7.98 -15.66
CA ASP A 379 -1.78 8.34 -14.61
C ASP A 379 -2.43 8.44 -13.22
N ILE A 380 -2.75 7.28 -12.68
CA ILE A 380 -3.36 7.12 -11.35
C ILE A 380 -2.43 7.68 -10.26
N ALA A 381 -1.12 7.48 -10.40
CA ALA A 381 -0.12 7.99 -9.47
C ALA A 381 -0.14 9.52 -9.41
N GLY A 382 -0.16 10.21 -10.56
CA GLY A 382 -0.29 11.67 -10.62
C GLY A 382 -1.61 12.20 -10.08
N ARG A 383 -2.74 11.49 -10.29
CA ARG A 383 -4.04 11.89 -9.72
C ARG A 383 -4.08 11.77 -8.20
N LEU A 384 -3.52 10.69 -7.66
CA LEU A 384 -3.38 10.52 -6.21
C LEU A 384 -2.32 11.47 -5.63
N GLN A 385 -1.29 11.82 -6.41
CA GLN A 385 -0.33 12.84 -6.04
C GLN A 385 -1.01 14.20 -5.86
N ALA A 386 -2.00 14.56 -6.69
CA ALA A 386 -2.78 15.78 -6.49
C ALA A 386 -3.60 15.76 -5.18
N LEU A 387 -4.14 14.60 -4.79
CA LEU A 387 -4.82 14.44 -3.49
C LEU A 387 -3.83 14.46 -2.31
N ARG A 388 -2.62 13.92 -2.48
CA ARG A 388 -1.53 13.94 -1.49
C ARG A 388 -0.93 15.33 -1.30
N ASP A 389 -0.74 16.06 -2.40
CA ASP A 389 -0.19 17.42 -2.43
C ASP A 389 -1.24 18.47 -2.07
N TRP A 390 -2.52 18.09 -1.97
CA TRP A 390 -3.58 19.00 -1.56
C TRP A 390 -3.32 19.50 -0.14
N ARG A 391 -3.10 20.81 -0.04
CA ARG A 391 -2.96 21.51 1.24
C ARG A 391 -4.20 22.35 1.45
N LEU A 392 -4.70 22.35 2.70
CA LEU A 392 -5.65 23.38 3.12
C LEU A 392 -5.04 24.76 2.85
N PRO A 393 -5.82 25.74 2.36
CA PRO A 393 -5.35 27.11 2.21
C PRO A 393 -4.75 27.65 3.52
N ASP A 394 -3.90 28.68 3.38
CA ASP A 394 -3.43 29.46 4.51
C ASP A 394 -4.64 29.98 5.30
N PRO A 395 -4.75 29.71 6.61
CA PRO A 395 -5.87 30.16 7.43
C PRO A 395 -5.98 31.69 7.49
N ASP A 396 -4.90 32.41 7.19
CA ASP A 396 -4.83 33.88 7.23
C ASP A 396 -5.10 34.52 5.85
N LEU A 397 -5.52 33.72 4.84
CA LEU A 397 -6.00 34.26 3.57
C LEU A 397 -7.27 35.09 3.81
N ASP A 398 -7.20 36.38 3.45
CA ASP A 398 -8.29 37.36 3.48
C ASP A 398 -9.42 37.07 2.46
N ALA A 399 -9.39 35.88 1.85
CA ALA A 399 -10.44 35.37 1.01
C ALA A 399 -11.46 34.65 1.90
N PRO A 400 -12.73 35.08 1.96
CA PRO A 400 -13.76 34.29 2.60
C PRO A 400 -13.77 32.93 1.88
N ILE A 401 -13.33 31.87 2.56
CA ILE A 401 -13.55 30.51 2.12
C ILE A 401 -15.07 30.33 2.16
N LYS A 402 -15.74 30.65 1.05
CA LYS A 402 -17.10 30.24 0.79
C LYS A 402 -17.05 28.75 0.49
N LEU A 403 -16.97 27.95 1.56
CA LEU A 403 -17.46 26.59 1.51
C LEU A 403 -18.93 26.71 1.11
N HIS A 404 -19.22 26.44 -0.17
CA HIS A 404 -20.58 26.33 -0.64
C HIS A 404 -21.28 25.36 0.30
N ARG A 405 -22.41 25.81 0.87
CA ARG A 405 -23.26 25.03 1.76
C ARG A 405 -23.61 23.72 1.07
N VAL A 406 -22.87 22.65 1.34
CA VAL A 406 -23.27 21.31 0.93
C VAL A 406 -24.33 20.88 1.92
N SER A 407 -25.59 20.84 1.47
CA SER A 407 -26.69 20.27 2.24
C SER A 407 -26.52 18.74 2.24
N CYS A 408 -26.10 18.19 3.38
CA CYS A 408 -25.92 16.76 3.56
C CYS A 408 -27.17 16.13 4.16
N THR A 409 -27.84 15.27 3.41
CA THR A 409 -28.79 14.28 3.95
C THR A 409 -28.12 12.90 3.91
N GLY A 410 -27.71 12.38 5.08
CA GLY A 410 -27.12 11.03 5.24
C GLY A 410 -25.63 10.98 5.63
N SER A 411 -25.12 9.76 5.77
CA SER A 411 -24.03 9.37 6.70
C SER A 411 -22.68 9.03 6.03
N ILE A 412 -21.99 9.96 5.34
CA ILE A 412 -20.59 9.72 4.88
C ILE A 412 -19.73 10.97 5.12
N GLY A 413 -18.48 10.75 5.56
CA GLY A 413 -17.52 11.78 5.93
C GLY A 413 -16.17 11.76 5.19
N MET A 414 -15.48 12.90 5.14
CA MET A 414 -14.05 13.04 4.92
C MET A 414 -13.45 13.66 6.18
N VAL A 415 -12.23 13.24 6.50
CA VAL A 415 -11.51 13.71 7.69
C VAL A 415 -10.10 14.07 7.24
N VAL A 416 -9.69 15.31 7.49
CA VAL A 416 -8.33 15.78 7.23
C VAL A 416 -7.69 16.13 8.57
N VAL A 417 -6.73 15.31 8.98
CA VAL A 417 -5.96 15.56 10.20
C VAL A 417 -4.59 16.07 9.78
N SER A 418 -4.27 17.32 10.14
CA SER A 418 -2.99 17.95 9.83
C SER A 418 -2.32 18.45 11.11
N ALA A 419 -1.07 18.05 11.33
CA ALA A 419 -0.26 18.59 12.41
C ALA A 419 0.43 19.90 11.99
N ARG A 420 -0.23 21.05 12.17
CA ARG A 420 0.28 22.39 11.76
C ARG A 420 1.36 22.98 12.70
N PRO A 421 2.27 23.83 12.20
CA PRO A 421 3.12 24.70 13.03
C PRO A 421 2.31 25.67 13.89
N LYS A 422 2.75 25.92 15.13
CA LYS A 422 2.42 27.18 15.81
C LYS A 422 3.05 28.31 15.01
N SER A 423 2.27 29.29 14.59
CA SER A 423 2.82 30.60 14.28
C SER A 423 3.33 31.17 15.59
N ASP A 424 4.63 31.44 15.66
CA ASP A 424 5.14 32.31 16.70
C ASP A 424 4.51 33.68 16.45
N LYS A 425 3.58 34.07 17.31
CA LYS A 425 3.07 35.44 17.33
C LYS A 425 4.27 36.34 17.58
N LYS A 426 4.71 37.06 16.54
CA LYS A 426 5.61 38.20 16.68
C LYS A 426 4.85 39.39 17.24
#